data_AF-A0A1Y1XWB6-F1
#
_entry.id   AF-A0A1Y1XWB6-F1
#
_cell.length_a   1.000
_cell.length_b   1.000
_cell.length_c   1.000
_cell.angle_alpha   90.00
_cell.angle_beta   90.00
_cell.angle_gamma   90.00
#
_symmetry.space_group_name_H-M   'P 1'
#
loop_
_entity.id
_entity.type
_entity.pdbx_description
1 polymer ?
#
loop_
_entity_poly.entity_id
_entity_poly.type
_entity_poly.pdbx_seq_one_letter_code
_entity_poly.pdbx_strand_id
1 'polypeptide(L)'
;MYIIRLSSAYRFPCFLALWFTQLGYPIIYLCILGRSLRFLFLYRLSEAKLAAALNTKIRSKLFKKSDGMGANLIKRSSEDSGLELQNLTYTSESSFPTSSFPLEENWYYKHRRILGSNVLGTLMSVVVLFHVILLMIIQVVSPRFAIVPSVADENCLIGWEWIPHRFFVIFYTVLIIVLILMLLSVSDAYGIRRELIIMCTISTSIDIFLIIFFSVPAMQVLDPNIFSLAIALIPIFTFYYFMVLKPILESYGFTTLFQTLIGRSPQIALTSSMESFETLLRTPTLFEQFKLFAVKDFTIENVLFYEHCCRIHELAATSSNYAEELQEIFTIFIAQDSRFMINLNGRTFRKLRQMVVERKFEENMYDEAKEEVKDLMFRNTYPRFLQTRRNTNIRWDAVAEA
;
A
#
# COMPACT_ATOMS: atom_id res chain seq x y z
N MET A 1 -1.82 12.16 30.92
CA MET A 1 -0.87 13.25 31.24
C MET A 1 -1.59 14.56 31.58
N TYR A 2 -2.49 15.07 30.72
CA TYR A 2 -3.30 16.28 30.98
C TYR A 2 -4.16 16.19 32.25
N ILE A 3 -4.86 15.06 32.46
CA ILE A 3 -5.74 14.84 33.63
C ILE A 3 -4.96 14.84 34.97
N ILE A 4 -3.70 14.38 34.98
CA ILE A 4 -2.88 14.29 36.20
C ILE A 4 -2.37 15.67 36.61
N ARG A 5 -2.13 16.58 35.65
CA ARG A 5 -1.63 17.94 35.91
C ARG A 5 -2.74 18.97 36.15
N LEU A 6 -3.95 18.72 35.62
CA LEU A 6 -5.14 19.54 35.90
C LEU A 6 -5.65 19.33 37.34
N SER A 7 -5.37 18.17 37.92
CA SER A 7 -5.43 17.93 39.35
C SER A 7 -4.27 18.71 39.99
N SER A 8 -4.56 19.87 40.55
CA SER A 8 -3.63 20.78 41.25
C SER A 8 -2.90 20.17 42.46
N ALA A 9 -2.94 18.85 42.64
CA ALA A 9 -2.37 18.10 43.74
C ALA A 9 -0.99 17.46 43.43
N TYR A 10 -0.55 17.37 42.18
CA TYR A 10 0.69 16.65 41.84
C TYR A 10 1.69 17.46 41.02
N ARG A 11 2.84 17.75 41.63
CA ARG A 11 4.04 18.25 40.94
C ARG A 11 4.60 17.15 40.05
N PHE A 12 4.91 17.46 38.79
CA PHE A 12 5.27 16.47 37.80
C PHE A 12 6.80 16.43 37.59
N PRO A 13 7.47 15.29 37.82
CA PRO A 13 8.92 15.17 37.64
C PRO A 13 9.40 15.50 36.22
N CYS A 14 10.42 16.34 36.10
CA CYS A 14 10.98 16.75 34.81
C CYS A 14 11.56 15.56 34.03
N PHE A 15 12.17 14.57 34.70
CA PHE A 15 12.68 13.37 34.03
C PHE A 15 11.57 12.57 33.34
N LEU A 16 10.38 12.46 33.95
CA LEU A 16 9.25 11.80 33.29
C LEU A 16 8.80 12.59 32.07
N ALA A 17 8.74 13.92 32.16
CA ALA A 17 8.38 14.76 31.02
C ALA A 17 9.34 14.55 29.85
N LEU A 18 10.64 14.51 30.14
CA LEU A 18 11.70 14.25 29.16
C LEU A 18 11.53 12.88 28.49
N TRP A 19 11.40 11.81 29.27
CA TRP A 19 11.29 10.45 28.72
C TRP A 19 10.02 10.25 27.90
N PHE A 20 8.86 10.68 28.40
CA PHE A 20 7.61 10.51 27.68
C PHE A 20 7.60 11.25 26.34
N THR A 21 8.12 12.48 26.31
CA THR A 21 8.14 13.28 25.07
C THR A 21 9.22 12.81 24.11
N GLN A 22 10.47 12.64 24.59
CA GLN A 22 11.59 12.28 23.72
C GLN A 22 11.57 10.82 23.27
N LEU A 23 10.85 9.92 23.95
CA LEU A 23 10.67 8.54 23.49
C LEU A 23 9.33 8.37 22.73
N GLY A 24 8.26 8.98 23.23
CA GLY A 24 6.94 8.89 22.60
C GLY A 24 6.92 9.47 21.19
N TYR A 25 7.60 10.61 20.98
CA TYR A 25 7.64 11.28 19.69
C TYR A 25 8.32 10.40 18.61
N PRO A 26 9.57 9.92 18.76
CA PRO A 26 10.17 9.00 17.80
C PRO A 26 9.34 7.75 17.51
N ILE A 27 8.71 7.14 18.53
CA ILE A 27 7.89 5.94 18.32
C ILE A 27 6.72 6.22 17.37
N ILE A 28 6.02 7.33 17.57
CA ILE A 28 4.90 7.73 16.71
C ILE A 28 5.39 7.96 15.27
N TYR A 29 6.48 8.71 15.10
CA TYR A 29 7.00 9.06 13.77
C TYR A 29 7.59 7.86 13.03
N LEU A 30 8.28 6.96 13.75
CA LEU A 30 8.77 5.70 13.19
C LEU A 30 7.61 4.81 12.74
N CYS A 31 6.48 4.78 13.47
CA CYS A 31 5.28 4.07 13.04
C CYS A 31 4.71 4.64 11.73
N ILE A 32 4.62 5.97 11.62
CA ILE A 32 4.14 6.66 10.40
C ILE A 32 5.07 6.37 9.21
N LEU A 33 6.37 6.57 9.40
CA LEU A 33 7.39 6.37 8.39
C LEU A 33 7.40 4.91 7.93
N GLY A 34 7.44 3.97 8.87
CA GLY A 34 7.46 2.54 8.55
C GLY A 34 6.22 2.09 7.79
N ARG A 35 5.03 2.52 8.21
CA ARG A 35 3.77 2.18 7.54
C ARG A 35 3.70 2.77 6.14
N SER A 36 4.15 4.02 5.96
CA SER A 36 4.11 4.71 4.68
C SER A 36 5.17 4.18 3.69
N LEU A 37 6.39 3.91 4.14
CA LEU A 37 7.44 3.30 3.33
C LEU A 37 7.04 1.91 2.86
N ARG A 38 6.48 1.09 3.75
CA ARG A 38 5.96 -0.23 3.41
C ARG A 38 4.84 -0.15 2.37
N PHE A 39 3.91 0.78 2.55
CA PHE A 39 2.83 1.01 1.59
C PHE A 39 3.35 1.42 0.21
N LEU A 40 4.25 2.41 0.14
CA LEU A 40 4.88 2.86 -1.11
C LEU A 40 5.60 1.72 -1.83
N PHE A 41 6.32 0.90 -1.08
CA PHE A 41 7.07 -0.22 -1.64
C PHE A 41 6.15 -1.30 -2.22
N LEU A 42 5.10 -1.69 -1.51
CA LEU A 42 4.10 -2.66 -2.00
C LEU A 42 3.39 -2.15 -3.25
N TYR A 43 3.12 -0.85 -3.32
CA TYR A 43 2.55 -0.23 -4.50
C TYR A 43 3.47 -0.33 -5.72
N ARG A 44 4.73 0.11 -5.59
CA ARG A 44 5.71 0.03 -6.68
C ARG A 44 5.99 -1.41 -7.12
N LEU A 45 6.02 -2.35 -6.18
CA LEU A 45 6.15 -3.77 -6.48
C LEU A 45 4.97 -4.29 -7.33
N SER A 46 3.74 -3.87 -6.99
CA SER A 46 2.53 -4.28 -7.70
C SER A 46 2.43 -3.67 -9.09
N GLU A 47 2.84 -2.41 -9.26
CA GLU A 47 3.00 -1.78 -10.59
C GLU A 47 4.03 -2.52 -11.44
N ALA A 48 5.20 -2.85 -10.88
CA ALA A 48 6.25 -3.57 -11.59
C ALA A 48 5.78 -4.96 -12.04
N LYS A 49 5.05 -5.67 -11.17
CA LYS A 49 4.39 -6.94 -11.48
C LYS A 49 3.44 -6.82 -12.68
N LEU A 50 2.57 -5.80 -12.70
CA LEU A 50 1.64 -5.55 -13.81
C LEU A 50 2.38 -5.23 -15.12
N ALA A 51 3.32 -4.28 -15.08
CA ALA A 51 4.06 -3.84 -16.25
C ALA A 51 4.75 -5.02 -16.96
N ALA A 52 5.38 -5.88 -16.17
CA ALA A 52 6.08 -7.02 -16.72
C ALA A 52 5.16 -8.23 -16.97
N ALA A 53 3.86 -8.20 -16.65
CA ALA A 53 2.85 -9.13 -17.17
C ALA A 53 2.31 -8.67 -18.54
N LEU A 54 2.09 -7.35 -18.70
CA LEU A 54 1.68 -6.75 -19.97
C LEU A 54 2.74 -6.96 -21.07
N ASN A 55 4.03 -6.83 -20.74
CA ASN A 55 5.11 -7.09 -21.69
C ASN A 55 5.12 -8.55 -22.21
N THR A 56 4.82 -9.53 -21.36
CA THR A 56 4.68 -10.94 -21.79
C THR A 56 3.50 -11.12 -22.76
N LYS A 57 2.38 -10.43 -22.52
CA LYS A 57 1.19 -10.46 -23.38
C LYS A 57 1.40 -9.76 -24.73
N ILE A 58 2.16 -8.67 -24.77
CA ILE A 58 2.55 -7.99 -26.02
C ILE A 58 3.45 -8.89 -26.86
N ARG A 59 4.43 -9.55 -26.23
CA ARG A 59 5.31 -10.51 -26.91
C ARG A 59 4.52 -11.68 -27.50
N SER A 60 3.60 -12.29 -26.75
CA SER A 60 2.81 -13.42 -27.27
C SER A 60 1.89 -13.01 -28.44
N LYS A 61 1.37 -11.78 -28.46
CA LYS A 61 0.62 -11.23 -29.62
C LYS A 61 1.51 -10.96 -30.84
N LEU A 62 2.72 -10.42 -30.64
CA LEU A 62 3.67 -10.15 -31.72
C LEU A 62 4.20 -11.45 -32.35
N PHE A 63 4.51 -12.46 -31.54
CA PHE A 63 4.94 -13.77 -32.03
C PHE A 63 3.81 -14.53 -32.72
N LYS A 64 2.54 -14.40 -32.29
CA LYS A 64 1.39 -14.99 -33.01
C LYS A 64 1.07 -14.35 -34.36
N LYS A 65 1.52 -13.12 -34.64
CA LYS A 65 1.24 -12.43 -35.91
C LYS A 65 2.25 -12.78 -37.03
N SER A 66 3.29 -13.57 -36.75
CA SER A 66 4.36 -13.86 -37.72
C SER A 66 4.15 -15.12 -38.57
N ASP A 67 3.16 -15.97 -38.30
CA ASP A 67 2.98 -17.27 -38.99
C ASP A 67 1.74 -17.37 -39.89
N GLY A 68 1.27 -16.24 -40.44
CA GLY A 68 0.12 -16.21 -41.34
C GLY A 68 0.28 -15.23 -42.49
N MET A 69 0.74 -15.76 -43.62
CA MET A 69 0.54 -15.36 -45.02
C MET A 69 -0.13 -14.00 -45.31
N GLY A 70 0.49 -13.24 -46.22
CA GLY A 70 -0.05 -11.99 -46.76
C GLY A 70 -1.39 -12.14 -47.48
N ALA A 71 -2.24 -11.12 -47.34
CA ALA A 71 -3.24 -10.72 -48.32
C ALA A 71 -3.80 -9.33 -47.95
N ASN A 72 -3.68 -8.40 -48.91
CA ASN A 72 -4.45 -7.18 -49.15
C ASN A 72 -5.34 -6.61 -48.03
N LEU A 73 -4.89 -5.53 -47.40
CA LEU A 73 -5.74 -4.65 -46.59
C LEU A 73 -6.17 -3.45 -47.43
N ILE A 74 -7.43 -3.49 -47.87
CA ILE A 74 -8.15 -2.34 -48.41
C ILE A 74 -8.32 -1.31 -47.30
N LYS A 75 -7.85 -0.10 -47.60
CA LYS A 75 -7.96 1.13 -46.82
C LYS A 75 -9.45 1.49 -46.68
N ARG A 76 -9.98 1.55 -45.46
CA ARG A 76 -11.21 2.28 -45.16
C ARG A 76 -10.94 3.30 -44.06
N SER A 77 -11.05 4.55 -44.46
CA SER A 77 -10.97 5.75 -43.64
C SER A 77 -12.26 5.95 -42.85
N SER A 78 -12.12 6.32 -41.59
CA SER A 78 -12.97 7.32 -40.94
C SER A 78 -12.26 7.84 -39.69
N GLU A 79 -11.63 9.01 -39.86
CA GLU A 79 -11.65 10.12 -38.89
C GLU A 79 -13.11 10.27 -38.40
N ASP A 80 -13.50 10.55 -37.16
CA ASP A 80 -13.03 11.47 -36.12
C ASP A 80 -13.97 11.17 -34.92
N SER A 81 -13.55 10.99 -33.66
CA SER A 81 -13.57 12.07 -32.66
C SER A 81 -13.07 11.59 -31.30
N GLY A 82 -12.30 12.45 -30.64
CA GLY A 82 -11.32 12.08 -29.63
C GLY A 82 -11.79 11.93 -28.18
N LEU A 83 -10.92 11.25 -27.42
CA LEU A 83 -10.51 11.67 -26.08
C LEU A 83 -9.08 11.16 -25.86
N GLU A 84 -8.19 12.13 -25.66
CA GLU A 84 -6.74 11.99 -25.61
C GLU A 84 -6.28 11.04 -24.50
N LEU A 85 -5.74 9.89 -24.92
CA LEU A 85 -4.94 8.99 -24.08
C LEU A 85 -3.50 9.55 -23.99
N GLN A 86 -3.32 10.73 -23.40
CA GLN A 86 -1.98 11.29 -23.18
C GLN A 86 -1.26 10.52 -22.06
N ASN A 87 -0.53 9.46 -22.47
CA ASN A 87 0.87 9.16 -22.11
C ASN A 87 1.27 7.69 -22.36
N LEU A 88 0.65 6.98 -23.29
CA LEU A 88 1.17 5.69 -23.78
C LEU A 88 1.23 5.56 -25.30
N THR A 89 1.31 6.68 -26.02
CA THR A 89 1.68 6.66 -27.44
C THR A 89 3.20 6.60 -27.54
N TYR A 90 3.76 5.40 -27.42
CA TYR A 90 5.11 5.15 -27.92
C TYR A 90 5.04 5.27 -29.44
N THR A 91 5.75 6.25 -29.98
CA THR A 91 5.94 6.46 -31.41
C THR A 91 6.43 5.17 -32.05
N SER A 92 5.58 4.59 -32.90
CA SER A 92 5.92 3.48 -33.78
C SER A 92 6.80 4.00 -34.90
N GLU A 93 8.08 4.20 -34.63
CA GLU A 93 9.17 4.27 -35.63
C GLU A 93 10.48 4.53 -34.88
N SER A 94 11.01 3.50 -34.25
CA SER A 94 12.45 3.35 -34.04
C SER A 94 12.71 1.88 -33.74
N SER A 95 13.75 1.34 -34.35
CA SER A 95 14.28 0.00 -34.07
C SER A 95 14.62 -0.10 -32.58
N PHE A 96 13.70 -0.67 -31.80
CA PHE A 96 13.91 -0.85 -30.36
C PHE A 96 14.94 -1.96 -30.10
N PRO A 97 15.96 -1.69 -29.28
CA PRO A 97 16.92 -2.69 -28.87
C PRO A 97 16.23 -3.79 -28.09
N THR A 98 16.71 -5.01 -28.29
CA THR A 98 16.28 -6.27 -27.68
C THR A 98 16.65 -6.31 -26.19
N SER A 99 16.23 -5.34 -25.38
CA SER A 99 16.37 -5.40 -23.93
C SER A 99 15.01 -5.71 -23.31
N SER A 100 14.81 -6.98 -23.00
CA SER A 100 13.85 -7.40 -21.99
C SER A 100 14.06 -6.54 -20.73
N PHE A 101 13.00 -5.98 -20.15
CA PHE A 101 13.03 -5.61 -18.73
C PHE A 101 12.45 -6.80 -17.95
N PRO A 102 13.24 -7.86 -17.66
CA PRO A 102 12.77 -8.93 -16.80
C PRO A 102 12.49 -8.32 -15.42
N LEU A 103 11.38 -8.70 -14.77
CA LEU A 103 11.06 -8.21 -13.43
C LEU A 103 12.20 -8.48 -12.43
N GLU A 104 13.04 -9.46 -12.72
CA GLU A 104 14.25 -9.82 -11.98
C GLU A 104 15.29 -8.69 -11.92
N GLU A 105 15.33 -7.81 -12.92
CA GLU A 105 16.17 -6.60 -12.93
C GLU A 105 15.50 -5.42 -12.19
N ASN A 106 14.19 -5.51 -11.91
CA ASN A 106 13.51 -4.45 -11.19
C ASN A 106 13.97 -4.40 -9.72
N TRP A 107 14.43 -3.22 -9.30
CA TRP A 107 14.97 -3.00 -7.96
C TRP A 107 13.98 -3.39 -6.84
N TYR A 108 12.69 -3.07 -7.00
CA TYR A 108 11.66 -3.36 -5.99
C TYR A 108 11.42 -4.87 -5.84
N TYR A 109 11.47 -5.61 -6.95
CA TYR A 109 11.32 -7.06 -6.92
C TYR A 109 12.52 -7.76 -6.30
N LYS A 110 13.73 -7.36 -6.70
CA LYS A 110 15.00 -7.87 -6.14
C LYS A 110 15.07 -7.67 -4.63
N HIS A 111 14.57 -6.53 -4.15
CA HIS A 111 14.61 -6.14 -2.75
C HIS A 111 13.29 -6.34 -2.02
N ARG A 112 12.41 -7.22 -2.50
CA ARG A 112 11.06 -7.45 -1.91
C ARG A 112 11.04 -7.77 -0.41
N ARG A 113 12.17 -8.23 0.15
CA ARG A 113 12.34 -8.57 1.57
C ARG A 113 12.80 -7.39 2.44
N ILE A 114 13.29 -6.27 1.88
CA ILE A 114 13.84 -5.13 2.65
C ILE A 114 12.77 -4.50 3.56
N LEU A 115 11.53 -4.38 3.09
CA LEU A 115 10.43 -3.79 3.86
C LEU A 115 9.49 -4.85 4.45
N GLY A 116 10.01 -6.06 4.70
CA GLY A 116 9.32 -7.07 5.50
C GLY A 116 9.09 -6.59 6.94
N SER A 117 8.02 -7.10 7.58
CA SER A 117 7.65 -6.72 8.96
C SER A 117 8.80 -6.90 9.95
N ASN A 118 9.58 -7.98 9.80
CA ASN A 118 10.67 -8.30 10.71
C ASN A 118 11.82 -7.30 10.56
N VAL A 119 12.23 -7.01 9.32
CA VAL A 119 13.31 -6.06 9.02
C VAL A 119 12.94 -4.65 9.47
N LEU A 120 11.71 -4.22 9.16
CA LEU A 120 11.22 -2.92 9.57
C LEU A 120 11.14 -2.82 11.10
N GLY A 121 10.67 -3.87 11.77
CA GLY A 121 10.63 -3.95 13.23
C GLY A 121 12.03 -3.85 13.83
N THR A 122 13.00 -4.61 13.32
CA THR A 122 14.40 -4.54 13.78
C THR A 122 14.98 -3.14 13.58
N LEU A 123 14.77 -2.52 12.42
CA LEU A 123 15.22 -1.15 12.15
C LEU A 123 14.62 -0.15 13.15
N MET A 124 13.30 -0.22 13.38
CA MET A 124 12.62 0.62 14.36
C MET A 124 13.16 0.40 15.77
N SER A 125 13.41 -0.86 16.17
CA SER A 125 14.00 -1.19 17.47
C SER A 125 15.41 -0.63 17.65
N VAL A 126 16.25 -0.67 16.61
CA VAL A 126 17.59 -0.08 16.63
C VAL A 126 17.52 1.44 16.82
N VAL A 127 16.62 2.12 16.09
CA VAL A 127 16.44 3.57 16.23
C VAL A 127 15.90 3.92 17.63
N VAL A 128 14.93 3.18 18.14
CA VAL A 128 14.40 3.38 19.50
C VAL A 128 15.49 3.17 20.56
N LEU A 129 16.30 2.11 20.43
CA LEU A 129 17.42 1.85 21.34
C LEU A 129 18.42 3.02 21.35
N PHE A 130 18.73 3.58 20.17
CA PHE A 130 19.57 4.76 20.07
C PHE A 130 18.99 5.97 20.83
N HIS A 131 17.67 6.22 20.72
CA HIS A 131 17.01 7.29 21.48
C HIS A 131 17.04 7.02 23.00
N VAL A 132 16.86 5.77 23.42
CA VAL A 132 16.97 5.37 24.83
C VAL A 132 18.39 5.62 25.37
N ILE A 133 19.43 5.24 24.62
CA ILE A 133 20.82 5.50 25.02
C ILE A 133 21.07 7.00 25.16
N LEU A 134 20.61 7.80 24.20
CA LEU A 134 20.73 9.25 24.26
C LEU A 134 20.02 9.84 25.48
N LEU A 135 18.81 9.37 25.78
CA LEU A 135 18.05 9.78 26.96
C LEU A 135 18.75 9.42 28.27
N MET A 136 19.34 8.22 28.34
CA MET A 136 20.13 7.80 29.48
C MET A 136 21.35 8.72 29.68
N ILE A 137 22.04 9.10 28.61
CA ILE A 137 23.17 10.05 28.70
C ILE A 137 22.69 11.40 29.24
N ILE A 138 21.59 11.95 28.71
CA ILE A 138 21.04 13.23 29.17
C ILE A 138 20.66 13.16 30.65
N GLN A 139 20.02 12.07 31.09
CA GLN A 139 19.60 11.89 32.48
C GLN A 139 20.78 11.77 33.45
N VAL A 140 21.88 11.12 33.04
CA VAL A 140 23.07 10.96 33.89
C VAL A 140 23.88 12.27 33.97
N VAL A 141 23.98 13.00 32.85
CA VAL A 141 24.79 14.22 32.76
C VAL A 141 24.04 15.44 33.30
N SER A 142 22.72 15.52 33.13
CA SER A 142 21.96 16.67 33.59
C SER A 142 21.61 16.57 35.07
N PRO A 143 22.10 17.49 35.92
CA PRO A 143 21.71 17.53 37.32
C PRO A 143 20.23 17.89 37.52
N ARG A 144 19.58 18.52 36.53
CA ARG A 144 18.16 18.89 36.58
C ARG A 144 17.23 17.72 36.34
N PHE A 145 17.66 16.76 35.53
CA PHE A 145 16.87 15.59 35.15
C PHE A 145 17.35 14.31 35.87
N ALA A 146 18.32 14.43 36.78
CA ALA A 146 18.77 13.35 37.65
C ALA A 146 17.64 12.90 38.61
N ILE A 147 17.61 11.60 38.92
CA ILE A 147 16.64 11.03 39.88
C ILE A 147 17.13 11.23 41.33
N VAL A 148 18.44 11.30 41.53
CA VAL A 148 19.10 11.40 42.84
C VAL A 148 20.11 12.55 42.79
N PRO A 149 20.21 13.42 43.83
CA PRO A 149 19.53 13.37 45.13
C PRO A 149 18.16 14.08 45.19
N SER A 150 17.86 14.98 44.25
CA SER A 150 16.60 15.75 44.24
C SER A 150 16.00 15.79 42.84
N VAL A 151 14.70 15.51 42.73
CA VAL A 151 13.96 15.51 41.47
C VAL A 151 13.43 16.92 41.20
N ALA A 152 13.82 17.50 40.06
CA ALA A 152 13.24 18.78 39.63
C ALA A 152 11.80 18.59 39.12
N ASP A 153 10.95 19.57 39.43
CA ASP A 153 9.52 19.61 39.10
C ASP A 153 9.07 20.95 38.48
N GLU A 154 9.96 21.94 38.42
CA GLU A 154 9.72 23.26 37.83
C GLU A 154 10.54 23.47 36.55
N ASN A 155 10.01 24.27 35.61
CA ASN A 155 10.69 24.68 34.37
C ASN A 155 11.25 23.53 33.50
N CYS A 156 10.54 22.40 33.46
CA CYS A 156 10.99 21.17 32.80
C CYS A 156 11.23 21.26 31.29
N LEU A 157 10.74 22.30 30.60
CA LEU A 157 10.90 22.50 29.15
C LEU A 157 12.07 23.42 28.78
N ILE A 158 12.87 23.84 29.76
CA ILE A 158 13.94 24.83 29.58
C ILE A 158 15.29 24.17 29.89
N GLY A 159 16.17 24.13 28.88
CA GLY A 159 17.55 23.67 29.04
C GLY A 159 18.13 23.06 27.78
N TRP A 160 19.40 22.66 27.85
CA TRP A 160 20.12 22.03 26.74
C TRP A 160 19.64 20.60 26.47
N GLU A 161 18.99 19.99 27.46
CA GLU A 161 18.44 18.63 27.44
C GLU A 161 17.39 18.45 26.32
N TRP A 162 16.80 19.55 25.86
CA TRP A 162 15.81 19.59 24.78
C TRP A 162 16.40 19.84 23.39
N ILE A 163 17.70 20.13 23.28
CA ILE A 163 18.37 20.31 21.99
C ILE A 163 18.23 19.03 21.12
N PRO A 164 18.48 17.82 21.65
CA PRO A 164 18.31 16.61 20.85
C PRO A 164 16.87 16.41 20.39
N HIS A 165 15.88 16.69 21.25
CA HIS A 165 14.47 16.63 20.86
C HIS A 165 14.16 17.55 19.69
N ARG A 166 14.58 18.82 19.74
CA ARG A 166 14.37 19.78 18.66
C ARG A 166 15.02 19.34 17.35
N PHE A 167 16.24 18.80 17.44
CA PHE A 167 16.92 18.22 16.27
C PHE A 167 16.11 17.08 15.65
N PHE A 168 15.63 16.12 16.45
CA PHE A 168 14.84 15.01 15.93
C PHE A 168 13.47 15.43 15.41
N VAL A 169 12.80 16.39 16.04
CA VAL A 169 11.55 16.97 15.53
C VAL A 169 11.79 17.50 14.11
N ILE A 170 12.78 18.38 13.91
CA ILE A 170 13.12 18.92 12.59
C ILE A 170 13.46 17.80 11.60
N PHE A 171 14.29 16.85 12.01
CA PHE A 171 14.69 15.72 11.17
C PHE A 171 13.48 14.88 10.71
N TYR A 172 12.60 14.49 11.63
CA TYR A 172 11.42 13.71 11.32
C TYR A 172 10.40 14.51 10.49
N THR A 173 10.22 15.80 10.76
CA THR A 173 9.38 16.68 9.94
C THR A 173 9.85 16.72 8.48
N VAL A 174 11.15 16.87 8.24
CA VAL A 174 11.72 16.84 6.88
C VAL A 174 11.47 15.49 6.20
N LEU A 175 11.70 14.37 6.90
CA LEU A 175 11.42 13.04 6.37
C LEU A 175 9.94 12.85 6.02
N ILE A 176 9.03 13.35 6.85
CA ILE A 176 7.59 13.28 6.58
C ILE A 176 7.21 14.14 5.37
N ILE A 177 7.80 15.32 5.19
CA ILE A 177 7.53 16.14 3.99
C ILE A 177 7.92 15.39 2.72
N VAL A 178 9.12 14.78 2.69
CA VAL A 178 9.56 13.94 1.56
C VAL A 178 8.56 12.80 1.32
N LEU A 179 8.11 12.16 2.39
CA LEU A 179 7.15 11.07 2.32
C LEU A 179 5.79 11.50 1.76
N ILE A 180 5.28 12.68 2.15
CA ILE A 180 4.05 13.25 1.58
C ILE A 180 4.20 13.39 0.07
N LEU A 181 5.31 13.98 -0.39
CA LEU A 181 5.56 14.16 -1.82
C LEU A 181 5.59 12.81 -2.57
N MET A 182 6.21 11.79 -1.99
CA MET A 182 6.21 10.44 -2.57
C MET A 182 4.79 9.84 -2.62
N LEU A 183 3.99 10.03 -1.57
CA LEU A 183 2.61 9.55 -1.47
C LEU A 183 1.65 10.26 -2.44
N LEU A 184 1.97 11.46 -2.92
CA LEU A 184 1.15 12.15 -3.92
C LEU A 184 1.12 11.40 -5.27
N SER A 185 2.18 10.67 -5.61
CA SER A 185 2.32 9.94 -6.87
C SER A 185 1.58 8.59 -6.92
N VAL A 186 0.96 8.19 -5.81
CA VAL A 186 0.36 6.85 -5.65
C VAL A 186 -1.16 6.92 -5.69
N SER A 187 -1.84 5.89 -6.18
CA SER A 187 -3.30 5.76 -6.08
C SER A 187 -3.69 4.44 -5.44
N ASP A 188 -4.63 4.47 -4.49
CA ASP A 188 -4.97 3.30 -3.68
C ASP A 188 -6.48 3.05 -3.62
N ALA A 189 -6.85 1.78 -3.44
CA ALA A 189 -8.25 1.36 -3.35
C ALA A 189 -8.88 1.67 -1.97
N TYR A 190 -8.06 1.70 -0.92
CA TYR A 190 -8.52 1.69 0.47
C TYR A 190 -8.58 3.07 1.14
N GLY A 191 -8.07 4.11 0.48
CA GLY A 191 -7.88 5.41 1.11
C GLY A 191 -6.81 5.42 2.21
N ILE A 192 -5.98 4.38 2.32
CA ILE A 192 -4.77 4.33 3.14
C ILE A 192 -3.86 5.52 2.80
N ARG A 193 -3.72 5.85 1.51
CA ARG A 193 -2.95 7.03 1.08
C ARG A 193 -3.52 8.30 1.71
N ARG A 194 -4.84 8.50 1.61
CA ARG A 194 -5.52 9.68 2.14
C ARG A 194 -5.34 9.78 3.65
N GLU A 195 -5.49 8.67 4.36
CA GLU A 195 -5.24 8.61 5.80
C GLU A 195 -3.80 9.01 6.14
N LEU A 196 -2.82 8.41 5.47
CA LEU A 196 -1.40 8.70 5.69
C LEU A 196 -1.07 10.16 5.38
N ILE A 197 -1.59 10.73 4.29
CA ILE A 197 -1.39 12.15 3.94
C ILE A 197 -2.00 13.05 5.02
N ILE A 198 -3.23 12.79 5.47
CA ILE A 198 -3.87 13.59 6.52
C ILE A 198 -3.04 13.56 7.80
N MET A 199 -2.60 12.38 8.23
CA MET A 199 -1.75 12.21 9.41
C MET A 199 -0.43 12.97 9.29
N CYS A 200 0.26 12.80 8.17
CA CYS A 200 1.54 13.43 7.91
C CYS A 200 1.40 14.95 7.88
N THR A 201 0.38 15.47 7.20
CA THR A 201 0.12 16.92 7.08
C THR A 201 -0.25 17.54 8.42
N ILE A 202 -1.13 16.92 9.20
CA ILE A 202 -1.49 17.42 10.55
C ILE A 202 -0.26 17.40 11.45
N SER A 203 0.48 16.29 11.51
CA SER A 203 1.67 16.18 12.36
C SER A 203 2.74 17.21 11.96
N THR A 204 3.02 17.37 10.66
CA THR A 204 3.96 18.37 10.13
C THR A 204 3.53 19.79 10.47
N SER A 205 2.23 20.12 10.33
CA SER A 205 1.72 21.46 10.63
C SER A 205 1.86 21.79 12.11
N ILE A 206 1.57 20.82 12.99
CA ILE A 206 1.74 20.96 14.43
C ILE A 206 3.22 21.06 14.81
N ASP A 207 4.11 20.27 14.21
CA ASP A 207 5.56 20.36 14.45
C ASP A 207 6.11 21.73 14.09
N ILE A 208 5.80 22.22 12.89
CA ILE A 208 6.24 23.54 12.43
C ILE A 208 5.74 24.61 13.40
N PHE A 209 4.48 24.55 13.78
CA PHE A 209 3.93 25.48 14.76
C PHE A 209 4.67 25.42 16.11
N LEU A 210 4.93 24.22 16.65
CA LEU A 210 5.66 24.06 17.91
C LEU A 210 7.11 24.54 17.82
N ILE A 211 7.80 24.28 16.70
CA ILE A 211 9.15 24.80 16.45
C ILE A 211 9.15 26.33 16.51
N ILE A 212 8.19 27.00 15.83
CA ILE A 212 8.10 28.46 15.85
C ILE A 212 7.72 28.96 17.25
N PHE A 213 6.76 28.32 17.92
CA PHE A 213 6.33 28.66 19.28
C PHE A 213 7.48 28.63 20.30
N PHE A 214 8.34 27.62 20.24
CA PHE A 214 9.50 27.51 21.12
C PHE A 214 10.69 28.39 20.69
N SER A 215 10.70 28.91 19.47
CA SER A 215 11.77 29.76 18.93
C SER A 215 11.49 31.25 19.07
N VAL A 216 10.23 31.66 19.19
CA VAL A 216 9.81 33.06 19.25
C VAL A 216 9.38 33.41 20.69
N PRO A 217 10.19 34.19 21.44
CA PRO A 217 9.87 34.54 22.84
C PRO A 217 8.54 35.29 22.98
N ALA A 218 8.17 36.10 21.98
CA ALA A 218 6.93 36.86 21.97
C ALA A 218 5.65 36.00 22.00
N MET A 219 5.72 34.71 21.59
CA MET A 219 4.58 33.80 21.64
C MET A 219 4.45 33.04 22.96
N GLN A 220 5.44 33.13 23.86
CA GLN A 220 5.46 32.43 25.15
C GLN A 220 4.67 33.18 26.25
N VAL A 221 3.66 33.96 25.85
CA VAL A 221 2.70 34.61 26.77
C VAL A 221 1.82 33.56 27.46
N LEU A 222 1.58 32.43 26.79
CA LEU A 222 0.90 31.25 27.33
C LEU A 222 1.91 30.33 28.01
N ASP A 223 1.51 29.64 29.09
CA ASP A 223 2.36 28.62 29.74
C ASP A 223 2.76 27.56 28.68
N PRO A 224 4.05 27.48 28.32
CA PRO A 224 4.50 26.61 27.24
C PRO A 224 4.22 25.14 27.55
N ASN A 225 4.17 24.75 28.83
CA ASN A 225 3.90 23.38 29.24
C ASN A 225 2.47 22.94 28.94
N ILE A 226 1.49 23.77 29.29
CA ILE A 226 0.07 23.46 29.12
C ILE A 226 -0.29 23.51 27.64
N PHE A 227 0.16 24.57 26.96
CA PHE A 227 -0.18 24.81 25.57
C PHE A 227 0.42 23.77 24.62
N SER A 228 1.72 23.44 24.78
CA SER A 228 2.36 22.40 23.95
C SER A 228 1.71 21.03 24.14
N LEU A 229 1.37 20.66 25.38
CA LEU A 229 0.70 19.40 25.66
C LEU A 229 -0.69 19.35 25.01
N ALA A 230 -1.48 20.42 25.11
CA ALA A 230 -2.81 20.49 24.52
C ALA A 230 -2.76 20.35 22.99
N ILE A 231 -1.82 21.04 22.34
CA ILE A 231 -1.64 20.96 20.89
C ILE A 231 -1.12 19.59 20.45
N ALA A 232 -0.22 18.96 21.21
CA ALA A 232 0.27 17.62 20.93
C ALA A 232 -0.81 16.53 20.99
N LEU A 233 -1.96 16.79 21.63
CA LEU A 233 -3.09 15.86 21.63
C LEU A 233 -3.80 15.80 20.27
N ILE A 234 -3.76 16.85 19.46
CA ILE A 234 -4.42 16.91 18.15
C ILE A 234 -3.92 15.78 17.22
N PRO A 235 -2.61 15.63 16.96
CA PRO A 235 -2.14 14.52 16.13
C PRO A 235 -2.47 13.17 16.78
N ILE A 236 -2.35 13.02 18.11
CA ILE A 236 -2.68 11.77 18.81
C ILE A 236 -4.15 11.37 18.60
N PHE A 237 -5.09 12.30 18.77
CA PHE A 237 -6.51 12.04 18.52
C PHE A 237 -6.78 11.74 17.05
N THR A 238 -6.08 12.42 16.14
CA THR A 238 -6.15 12.12 14.71
C THR A 238 -5.73 10.68 14.46
N PHE A 239 -4.57 10.25 14.98
CA PHE A 239 -4.08 8.87 14.92
C PHE A 239 -5.09 7.88 15.46
N TYR A 240 -5.58 8.11 16.67
CA TYR A 240 -6.59 7.25 17.28
C TYR A 240 -7.83 7.12 16.39
N TYR A 241 -8.31 8.23 15.82
CA TYR A 241 -9.47 8.23 14.95
C TYR A 241 -9.27 7.32 13.73
N PHE A 242 -8.22 7.51 12.92
CA PHE A 242 -8.08 6.72 11.69
C PHE A 242 -7.51 5.32 11.91
N MET A 243 -6.69 5.10 12.94
CA MET A 243 -6.05 3.79 13.16
C MET A 243 -6.93 2.82 13.94
N VAL A 244 -7.79 3.36 14.82
CA VAL A 244 -8.56 2.54 15.76
C VAL A 244 -10.04 2.78 15.55
N LEU A 245 -10.51 4.02 15.71
CA LEU A 245 -11.94 4.28 15.76
C LEU A 245 -12.64 4.03 14.42
N LYS A 246 -12.08 4.53 13.32
CA LYS A 246 -12.65 4.40 11.98
C LYS A 246 -12.74 2.93 11.54
N PRO A 247 -11.69 2.10 11.61
CA PRO A 247 -11.80 0.67 11.27
C PRO A 247 -12.81 -0.08 12.13
N ILE A 248 -12.89 0.26 13.43
CA ILE A 248 -13.88 -0.32 14.33
C ILE A 248 -15.30 0.07 13.88
N LEU A 249 -15.57 1.35 13.64
CA LEU A 249 -16.87 1.81 13.16
C LEU A 249 -17.26 1.19 11.81
N GLU A 250 -16.29 1.00 10.92
CA GLU A 250 -16.48 0.30 9.64
C GLU A 250 -16.83 -1.18 9.85
N SER A 251 -16.18 -1.86 10.80
CA SER A 251 -16.48 -3.26 11.12
C SER A 251 -17.89 -3.46 11.68
N TYR A 252 -18.43 -2.46 12.38
CA TYR A 252 -19.81 -2.45 12.87
C TYR A 252 -20.82 -1.93 11.83
N GLY A 253 -20.40 -1.64 10.60
CA GLY A 253 -21.28 -1.22 9.51
C GLY A 253 -21.79 0.23 9.59
N PHE A 254 -21.21 1.07 10.45
CA PHE A 254 -21.67 2.45 10.69
C PHE A 254 -21.48 3.37 9.48
N THR A 255 -20.47 3.12 8.65
CA THR A 255 -20.24 3.88 7.41
C THR A 255 -21.36 3.68 6.38
N THR A 256 -21.97 2.50 6.36
CA THR A 256 -23.14 2.18 5.52
C THR A 256 -24.38 3.01 5.92
N LEU A 257 -24.57 3.28 7.22
CA LEU A 257 -25.64 4.14 7.75
C LEU A 257 -25.45 5.62 7.34
N PHE A 258 -24.22 6.11 7.42
CA PHE A 258 -23.92 7.49 7.02
C PHE A 258 -24.01 7.68 5.49
N GLN A 259 -23.62 6.66 4.70
CA GLN A 259 -23.77 6.68 3.24
C GLN A 259 -25.23 6.59 2.78
N THR A 260 -26.10 5.87 3.51
CA THR A 260 -27.55 5.86 3.23
C THR A 260 -28.19 7.21 3.54
N LEU A 261 -27.73 7.91 4.58
CA LEU A 261 -28.16 9.29 4.89
C LEU A 261 -27.72 10.33 3.83
N ILE A 262 -26.63 10.10 3.10
CA ILE A 262 -26.08 11.03 2.09
C ILE A 262 -26.62 10.77 0.67
N GLY A 263 -27.58 9.84 0.50
CA GLY A 263 -28.36 9.74 -0.74
C GLY A 263 -27.52 9.51 -2.01
N ARG A 264 -26.59 8.55 -1.99
CA ARG A 264 -25.88 8.14 -3.22
C ARG A 264 -26.70 7.10 -3.99
N SER A 265 -26.96 7.44 -5.26
CA SER A 265 -27.71 6.64 -6.24
C SER A 265 -27.11 5.23 -6.43
N PRO A 266 -27.94 4.19 -6.62
CA PRO A 266 -27.47 2.87 -6.97
C PRO A 266 -26.94 2.87 -8.42
N GLN A 267 -25.62 2.84 -8.60
CA GLN A 267 -25.07 2.44 -9.89
C GLN A 267 -25.18 0.92 -10.07
N ILE A 268 -25.36 0.52 -11.33
CA ILE A 268 -25.71 -0.79 -11.89
C ILE A 268 -25.23 -2.03 -11.12
N ALA A 269 -26.13 -3.02 -11.09
CA ALA A 269 -26.22 -4.19 -10.22
C ALA A 269 -25.16 -5.28 -10.43
N LEU A 270 -23.90 -5.01 -10.09
CA LEU A 270 -23.05 -6.11 -9.63
C LEU A 270 -23.40 -6.42 -8.17
N THR A 271 -24.00 -7.58 -7.95
CA THR A 271 -24.38 -8.05 -6.62
C THR A 271 -23.21 -8.80 -6.00
N SER A 272 -23.28 -9.03 -4.69
CA SER A 272 -22.29 -9.85 -3.98
C SER A 272 -22.44 -11.35 -4.24
N SER A 273 -23.20 -11.76 -5.28
CA SER A 273 -23.37 -13.17 -5.63
C SER A 273 -22.22 -13.70 -6.48
N MET A 274 -21.97 -14.99 -6.38
CA MET A 274 -20.97 -15.69 -7.20
C MET A 274 -21.29 -15.56 -8.70
N GLU A 275 -22.57 -15.64 -9.06
CA GLU A 275 -23.03 -15.51 -10.45
C GLU A 275 -22.70 -14.15 -11.06
N SER A 276 -22.84 -13.08 -10.25
CA SER A 276 -22.46 -11.73 -10.66
C SER A 276 -20.94 -11.60 -10.85
N PHE A 277 -20.15 -12.26 -9.99
CA PHE A 277 -18.70 -12.33 -10.14
C PHE A 277 -18.27 -13.11 -11.37
N GLU A 278 -18.87 -14.27 -11.66
CA GLU A 278 -18.58 -15.02 -12.87
C GLU A 278 -18.94 -14.23 -14.13
N THR A 279 -20.03 -13.49 -14.11
CA THR A 279 -20.40 -12.57 -15.20
C THR A 279 -19.33 -11.50 -15.41
N LEU A 280 -18.77 -10.94 -14.32
CA LEU A 280 -17.65 -10.02 -14.39
C LEU A 280 -16.41 -10.65 -15.03
N LEU A 281 -16.07 -11.90 -14.65
CA LEU A 281 -14.88 -12.58 -15.18
C LEU A 281 -15.01 -12.92 -16.67
N ARG A 282 -16.23 -13.19 -17.15
CA ARG A 282 -16.52 -13.50 -18.57
C ARG A 282 -16.60 -12.26 -19.45
N THR A 283 -16.86 -11.09 -18.87
CA THR A 283 -17.02 -9.84 -19.62
C THR A 283 -15.66 -9.14 -19.74
N PRO A 284 -15.06 -9.01 -20.94
CA PRO A 284 -13.68 -8.52 -21.10
C PRO A 284 -13.44 -7.13 -20.49
N THR A 285 -14.40 -6.22 -20.66
CA THR A 285 -14.32 -4.84 -20.16
C THR A 285 -14.36 -4.80 -18.63
N LEU A 286 -15.27 -5.55 -18.00
CA LEU A 286 -15.35 -5.66 -16.54
C LEU A 286 -14.15 -6.39 -15.95
N PHE A 287 -13.62 -7.40 -16.66
CA PHE A 287 -12.45 -8.13 -16.23
C PHE A 287 -11.18 -7.25 -16.25
N GLU A 288 -10.98 -6.41 -17.28
CA GLU A 288 -9.88 -5.44 -17.31
C GLU A 288 -10.02 -4.38 -16.21
N GLN A 289 -11.24 -3.91 -15.91
CA GLN A 289 -11.47 -3.03 -14.76
C GLN A 289 -11.13 -3.71 -13.43
N PHE A 290 -11.51 -4.97 -13.27
CA PHE A 290 -11.19 -5.77 -12.09
C PHE A 290 -9.68 -6.00 -11.95
N LYS A 291 -8.96 -6.17 -13.06
CA LYS A 291 -7.50 -6.27 -13.10
C LYS A 291 -6.83 -4.98 -12.63
N LEU A 292 -7.26 -3.82 -13.12
CA LEU A 292 -6.77 -2.51 -12.65
C LEU A 292 -7.06 -2.30 -11.16
N PHE A 293 -8.22 -2.74 -10.69
CA PHE A 293 -8.54 -2.74 -9.26
C PHE A 293 -7.61 -3.66 -8.47
N ALA A 294 -7.37 -4.89 -8.93
CA ALA A 294 -6.51 -5.87 -8.26
C ALA A 294 -5.06 -5.38 -8.10
N VAL A 295 -4.57 -4.51 -8.98
CA VAL A 295 -3.28 -3.82 -8.83
C VAL A 295 -3.30 -2.88 -7.62
N LYS A 296 -4.35 -2.07 -7.50
CA LYS A 296 -4.56 -1.17 -6.35
C LYS A 296 -4.86 -1.93 -5.05
N ASP A 297 -5.37 -3.15 -5.18
CA ASP A 297 -5.67 -4.08 -4.10
C ASP A 297 -4.49 -4.98 -3.70
N PHE A 298 -3.37 -4.92 -4.44
CA PHE A 298 -2.20 -5.78 -4.29
C PHE A 298 -2.50 -7.29 -4.41
N THR A 299 -3.51 -7.67 -5.21
CA THR A 299 -3.95 -9.07 -5.43
C THR A 299 -3.89 -9.50 -6.90
N ILE A 300 -3.11 -8.77 -7.70
CA ILE A 300 -3.04 -8.94 -9.16
C ILE A 300 -2.57 -10.35 -9.59
N GLU A 301 -1.69 -11.01 -8.81
CA GLU A 301 -1.24 -12.37 -9.13
C GLU A 301 -2.39 -13.37 -9.27
N ASN A 302 -3.45 -13.24 -8.47
CA ASN A 302 -4.61 -14.13 -8.52
C ASN A 302 -5.38 -13.97 -9.84
N VAL A 303 -5.58 -12.72 -10.26
CA VAL A 303 -6.26 -12.39 -11.52
C VAL A 303 -5.44 -12.87 -12.72
N LEU A 304 -4.13 -12.65 -12.70
CA LEU A 304 -3.22 -13.10 -13.76
C LEU A 304 -3.16 -14.63 -13.85
N PHE A 305 -3.08 -15.34 -12.72
CA PHE A 305 -3.11 -16.80 -12.72
C PHE A 305 -4.42 -17.33 -13.31
N TYR A 306 -5.56 -16.77 -12.89
CA TYR A 306 -6.86 -17.15 -13.42
C TYR A 306 -6.96 -16.94 -14.94
N GLU A 307 -6.54 -15.77 -15.44
CA GLU A 307 -6.51 -15.46 -16.88
C GLU A 307 -5.62 -16.46 -17.66
N HIS A 308 -4.45 -16.79 -17.11
CA HIS A 308 -3.53 -17.77 -17.71
C HIS A 308 -4.14 -19.18 -17.78
N CYS A 309 -4.82 -19.62 -16.72
CA CYS A 309 -5.50 -20.92 -16.68
C CYS A 309 -6.68 -21.02 -17.66
N CYS A 310 -7.43 -19.93 -17.86
CA CYS A 310 -8.46 -19.90 -18.91
C CYS A 310 -7.84 -19.97 -20.32
N ARG A 311 -6.81 -19.16 -20.57
CA ARG A 311 -6.13 -19.10 -21.87
C ARG A 311 -5.51 -20.45 -22.25
N ILE A 312 -4.90 -21.17 -21.31
CA ILE A 312 -4.22 -22.42 -21.65
C ILE A 312 -5.21 -23.52 -22.05
N HIS A 313 -6.42 -23.56 -21.45
CA HIS A 313 -7.48 -24.48 -21.89
C HIS A 313 -7.93 -24.19 -23.32
N GLU A 314 -8.04 -22.91 -23.71
CA GLU A 314 -8.36 -22.52 -25.08
C GLU A 314 -7.25 -22.91 -26.08
N LEU A 315 -5.99 -22.96 -25.63
CA LEU A 315 -4.82 -23.30 -26.45
C LEU A 315 -4.51 -24.81 -26.50
N ALA A 316 -5.05 -25.60 -25.57
CA ALA A 316 -4.86 -27.05 -25.51
C ALA A 316 -5.26 -27.74 -26.82
N ALA A 317 -6.25 -27.19 -27.52
CA ALA A 317 -6.74 -27.70 -28.79
C ALA A 317 -5.79 -27.46 -29.98
N THR A 318 -4.75 -26.63 -29.86
CA THR A 318 -3.99 -26.12 -31.03
C THR A 318 -2.46 -26.16 -30.86
N SER A 319 -1.93 -26.31 -29.64
CA SER A 319 -0.49 -26.18 -29.37
C SER A 319 0.21 -27.53 -29.19
N SER A 320 1.31 -27.74 -29.92
CA SER A 320 2.21 -28.90 -29.74
C SER A 320 3.03 -28.85 -28.44
N ASN A 321 3.19 -27.67 -27.84
CA ASN A 321 4.05 -27.44 -26.67
C ASN A 321 3.25 -27.23 -25.37
N TYR A 322 2.11 -27.90 -25.25
CA TYR A 322 1.19 -27.75 -24.12
C TYR A 322 1.84 -28.03 -22.75
N ALA A 323 2.70 -29.05 -22.68
CA ALA A 323 3.42 -29.41 -21.46
C ALA A 323 4.41 -28.32 -21.01
N GLU A 324 5.06 -27.61 -21.94
CA GLU A 324 5.99 -26.53 -21.64
C GLU A 324 5.25 -25.32 -21.06
N GLU A 325 4.09 -24.95 -21.63
CA GLU A 325 3.24 -23.87 -21.12
C GLU A 325 2.69 -24.21 -19.72
N LEU A 326 2.29 -25.47 -19.48
CA LEU A 326 1.88 -25.92 -18.15
C LEU A 326 3.04 -25.79 -17.14
N GLN A 327 4.26 -26.17 -17.52
CA GLN A 327 5.43 -26.03 -16.67
C GLN A 327 5.79 -24.55 -16.41
N GLU A 328 5.60 -23.69 -17.39
CA GLU A 328 5.80 -22.25 -17.25
C GLU A 328 4.81 -21.65 -16.23
N ILE A 329 3.52 -22.02 -16.28
CA ILE A 329 2.53 -21.60 -15.28
C ILE A 329 2.98 -21.98 -13.87
N PHE A 330 3.46 -23.21 -13.66
CA PHE A 330 3.97 -23.63 -12.36
C PHE A 330 5.12 -22.73 -11.91
N THR A 331 6.08 -22.47 -12.81
CA THR A 331 7.28 -21.69 -12.50
C THR A 331 6.95 -20.23 -12.17
N ILE A 332 5.97 -19.64 -12.85
CA ILE A 332 5.59 -18.24 -12.72
C ILE A 332 4.73 -17.97 -11.47
N PHE A 333 3.78 -18.88 -11.16
CA PHE A 333 2.74 -18.64 -10.17
C PHE A 333 2.80 -19.55 -8.93
N ILE A 334 3.36 -20.76 -9.04
CA ILE A 334 3.22 -21.76 -7.97
C ILE A 334 4.56 -22.08 -7.32
N ALA A 335 5.66 -22.10 -8.08
CA ALA A 335 6.98 -22.44 -7.57
C ALA A 335 7.37 -21.56 -6.36
N GLN A 336 8.19 -22.12 -5.48
CA GLN A 336 8.65 -21.40 -4.30
C GLN A 336 9.42 -20.14 -4.72
N ASP A 337 9.11 -19.01 -4.08
CA ASP A 337 9.67 -17.69 -4.43
C ASP A 337 9.37 -17.25 -5.89
N SER A 338 8.34 -17.82 -6.52
CA SER A 338 7.91 -17.44 -7.86
C SER A 338 7.44 -16.00 -7.95
N ARG A 339 7.49 -15.48 -9.17
CA ARG A 339 7.31 -14.07 -9.47
C ARG A 339 5.91 -13.54 -9.17
N PHE A 340 4.91 -14.38 -9.36
CA PHE A 340 3.51 -14.12 -9.07
C PHE A 340 2.97 -15.21 -8.14
N MET A 341 3.77 -15.59 -7.13
CA MET A 341 3.41 -16.63 -6.18
C MET A 341 2.00 -16.41 -5.62
N ILE A 342 1.08 -17.32 -5.95
CA ILE A 342 -0.30 -17.30 -5.47
C ILE A 342 -0.42 -18.05 -4.14
N ASN A 343 -1.41 -17.67 -3.34
CA ASN A 343 -1.70 -18.37 -2.09
C ASN A 343 -2.61 -19.57 -2.38
N LEU A 344 -2.08 -20.77 -2.16
CA LEU A 344 -2.79 -22.04 -2.35
C LEU A 344 -2.75 -22.89 -1.07
N ASN A 345 -3.78 -23.70 -0.90
CA ASN A 345 -3.89 -24.71 0.13
C ASN A 345 -2.73 -25.69 0.01
N GLY A 346 -2.17 -26.09 1.16
CA GLY A 346 -1.01 -26.98 1.19
C GLY A 346 -1.24 -28.33 0.50
N ARG A 347 -2.50 -28.79 0.41
CA ARG A 347 -2.86 -29.99 -0.34
C ARG A 347 -2.71 -29.77 -1.85
N THR A 348 -3.36 -28.74 -2.39
CA THR A 348 -3.31 -28.34 -3.81
C THR A 348 -1.87 -28.11 -4.26
N PHE A 349 -1.11 -27.34 -3.47
CA PHE A 349 0.31 -27.06 -3.74
C PHE A 349 1.16 -28.34 -3.81
N ARG A 350 1.04 -29.25 -2.83
CA ARG A 350 1.81 -30.51 -2.82
C ARG A 350 1.48 -31.39 -4.01
N LYS A 351 0.19 -31.47 -4.38
CA LYS A 351 -0.28 -32.24 -5.54
C LYS A 351 0.35 -31.70 -6.82
N LEU A 352 0.26 -30.39 -7.07
CA LEU A 352 0.84 -29.76 -8.25
C LEU A 352 2.37 -29.94 -8.30
N ARG A 353 3.04 -29.77 -7.17
CA ARG A 353 4.49 -29.99 -7.07
C ARG A 353 4.87 -31.43 -7.42
N GLN A 354 4.12 -32.41 -6.91
CA GLN A 354 4.36 -33.82 -7.22
C GLN A 354 4.16 -34.10 -8.71
N MET A 355 3.08 -33.61 -9.31
CA MET A 355 2.80 -33.82 -10.74
C MET A 355 3.91 -33.21 -11.63
N VAL A 356 4.43 -32.03 -11.30
CA VAL A 356 5.57 -31.43 -12.03
C VAL A 356 6.85 -32.25 -11.87
N VAL A 357 7.16 -32.74 -10.67
CA VAL A 357 8.35 -33.60 -10.43
C VAL A 357 8.24 -34.91 -11.21
N GLU A 358 7.05 -35.49 -11.27
CA GLU A 358 6.77 -36.72 -12.02
C GLU A 358 6.60 -36.48 -13.53
N ARG A 359 6.72 -35.22 -14.01
CA ARG A 359 6.47 -34.78 -15.39
C ARG A 359 5.09 -35.20 -15.93
N LYS A 360 4.09 -35.25 -15.06
CA LYS A 360 2.69 -35.51 -15.40
C LYS A 360 1.98 -34.18 -15.69
N PHE A 361 1.92 -33.83 -16.97
CA PHE A 361 1.26 -32.63 -17.46
C PHE A 361 -0.09 -33.01 -18.08
N GLU A 362 -1.16 -32.82 -17.30
CA GLU A 362 -2.54 -33.12 -17.67
C GLU A 362 -3.31 -31.83 -17.96
N GLU A 363 -4.32 -31.89 -18.83
CA GLU A 363 -5.11 -30.71 -19.23
C GLU A 363 -5.78 -30.01 -18.05
N ASN A 364 -6.32 -30.80 -17.13
CA ASN A 364 -7.03 -30.36 -15.94
C ASN A 364 -6.10 -30.18 -14.71
N MET A 365 -4.77 -30.22 -14.89
CA MET A 365 -3.79 -30.13 -13.80
C MET A 365 -4.07 -28.95 -12.85
N TYR A 366 -4.48 -27.80 -13.40
CA TYR A 366 -4.69 -26.56 -12.65
C TYR A 366 -6.14 -26.28 -12.25
N ASP A 367 -7.12 -27.14 -12.54
CA ASP A 367 -8.53 -26.84 -12.28
C ASP A 367 -8.84 -26.63 -10.80
N GLU A 368 -8.28 -27.47 -9.93
CA GLU A 368 -8.42 -27.35 -8.48
C GLU A 368 -7.86 -26.01 -7.98
N ALA A 369 -6.67 -25.61 -8.47
CA ALA A 369 -6.06 -24.33 -8.11
C ALA A 369 -6.79 -23.13 -8.71
N LYS A 370 -7.31 -23.25 -9.94
CA LYS A 370 -8.10 -22.21 -10.63
C LYS A 370 -9.37 -21.90 -9.84
N GLU A 371 -10.09 -22.93 -9.40
CA GLU A 371 -11.30 -22.78 -8.58
C GLU A 371 -10.98 -22.21 -7.20
N GLU A 372 -9.89 -22.67 -6.58
CA GLU A 372 -9.44 -22.13 -5.29
C GLU A 372 -9.10 -20.64 -5.37
N VAL A 373 -8.36 -20.22 -6.40
CA VAL A 373 -8.03 -18.81 -6.63
C VAL A 373 -9.27 -17.99 -7.01
N LYS A 374 -10.22 -18.57 -7.76
CA LYS A 374 -11.51 -17.92 -8.06
C LYS A 374 -12.30 -17.64 -6.78
N ASP A 375 -12.42 -18.62 -5.89
CA ASP A 375 -13.06 -18.45 -4.57
C ASP A 375 -12.30 -17.43 -3.70
N LEU A 376 -10.97 -17.45 -3.71
CA LEU A 376 -10.15 -16.46 -3.01
C LEU A 376 -10.43 -15.03 -3.50
N MET A 377 -10.49 -14.82 -4.83
CA MET A 377 -10.85 -13.53 -5.42
C MET A 377 -12.29 -13.13 -5.07
N PHE A 378 -13.24 -14.07 -5.12
CA PHE A 378 -14.64 -13.82 -4.80
C PHE A 378 -14.86 -13.41 -3.34
N ARG A 379 -14.16 -14.05 -2.40
CA ARG A 379 -14.32 -13.76 -0.95
C ARG A 379 -13.58 -12.51 -0.51
N ASN A 380 -12.46 -12.19 -1.15
CA ASN A 380 -11.57 -11.12 -0.70
C ASN A 380 -11.59 -9.91 -1.62
N THR A 381 -11.20 -10.07 -2.89
CA THR A 381 -10.99 -8.95 -3.83
C THR A 381 -12.30 -8.39 -4.37
N TYR A 382 -13.25 -9.25 -4.73
CA TYR A 382 -14.52 -8.85 -5.36
C TYR A 382 -15.41 -7.96 -4.46
N PRO A 383 -15.62 -8.24 -3.16
CA PRO A 383 -16.43 -7.38 -2.31
C PRO A 383 -15.84 -5.97 -2.20
N ARG A 384 -14.50 -5.86 -2.18
CA ARG A 384 -13.78 -4.58 -2.16
C ARG A 384 -13.86 -3.83 -3.48
N PHE A 385 -13.85 -4.56 -4.59
CA PHE A 385 -14.12 -3.98 -5.91
C PHE A 385 -15.52 -3.35 -5.97
N LEU A 386 -16.54 -4.06 -5.47
CA LEU A 386 -17.91 -3.54 -5.39
C LEU A 386 -18.01 -2.32 -4.48
N GLN A 387 -17.37 -2.36 -3.31
CA GLN A 387 -17.35 -1.24 -2.39
C GLN A 387 -16.68 0.00 -3.01
N THR A 388 -15.59 -0.19 -3.74
CA THR A 388 -14.91 0.89 -4.46
C THR A 388 -15.81 1.48 -5.55
N ARG A 389 -16.48 0.63 -6.35
CA ARG A 389 -17.47 1.07 -7.34
C ARG A 389 -18.61 1.88 -6.73
N ARG A 390 -19.11 1.51 -5.54
CA ARG A 390 -20.15 2.28 -4.83
C ARG A 390 -19.64 3.64 -4.31
N ASN A 391 -18.36 3.71 -3.94
CA ASN A 391 -17.77 4.90 -3.32
C ASN A 391 -17.29 5.94 -4.34
N THR A 392 -16.86 5.51 -5.53
CA THR A 392 -16.42 6.39 -6.60
C THR A 392 -17.60 6.69 -7.52
N ASN A 393 -17.95 7.96 -7.68
CA ASN A 393 -18.93 8.48 -8.66
C ASN A 393 -18.42 8.37 -10.11
N ILE A 394 -17.58 7.39 -10.41
CA ILE A 394 -17.05 7.20 -11.74
C ILE A 394 -18.14 6.49 -12.53
N ARG A 395 -18.79 7.22 -13.45
CA ARG A 395 -19.63 6.63 -14.50
C ARG A 395 -18.71 5.78 -15.37
N TRP A 396 -18.74 4.47 -15.15
CA TRP A 396 -18.01 3.49 -15.95
C TRP A 396 -18.81 3.01 -17.18
N ASP A 397 -19.94 3.66 -17.47
CA ASP A 397 -20.91 3.24 -18.49
C ASP A 397 -20.47 3.54 -19.93
N ALA A 398 -19.29 4.12 -20.15
CA ALA A 398 -18.83 4.48 -21.49
C ALA A 398 -18.09 3.33 -22.24
N VAL A 399 -18.06 2.11 -21.70
CA VAL A 399 -17.33 0.98 -22.34
C VAL A 399 -18.26 -0.17 -22.73
N ALA A 400 -19.58 0.03 -22.68
CA ALA A 400 -20.55 -1.00 -23.06
C ALA A 400 -21.13 -0.83 -24.48
N GLU A 401 -20.76 0.23 -25.21
CA GLU A 401 -21.22 0.46 -26.59
C GLU A 401 -20.06 0.95 -27.46
N ALA A 402 -19.28 0.01 -28.00
CA ALA A 402 -18.45 0.20 -29.19
C ALA A 402 -18.19 -1.16 -29.86
#